data_AF-U1Q1A7-F1
#
_entry.id   AF-U1Q1A7-F1
#
_cell.length_a   1.000
_cell.length_b   1.000
_cell.length_c   1.000
_cell.angle_alpha   90.00
_cell.angle_beta   90.00
_cell.angle_gamma   90.00
#
_symmetry.space_group_name_H-M   'P 1'
#
loop_
_entity.id
_entity.type
_entity.pdbx_description
1 polymer ?
#
loop_
_entity_poly.entity_id
_entity_poly.type
_entity_poly.pdbx_seq_one_letter_code
_entity_poly.pdbx_strand_id
1 'polypeptide(L)'
;MALPLLAAGTAPASAATSAAAPDTGITVEGRYNTAGAGCHGSDDAAGCLSWGVRVPSDIAPNSSTNITIEADSVPGQWTWTCPTPDGDKVAGTSAFYIKKGEGEPPAKLAESDLNFFAGLYYNHHGDSAGSVKAITCTPEHLSLTYEVNFNAVWDKSSYLDLDLGATAVAPGADARSYSFSPTITTSTASQVLRPTATAQKPAASATHATVTTEAVKVDGA
;
A
#
# COMPACT_ATOMS: atom_id res chain seq x y z
N MET A 1 -74.45 -3.13 7.03
CA MET A 1 -73.32 -3.92 7.56
C MET A 1 -72.85 -4.88 6.48
N ALA A 2 -71.77 -4.53 5.77
CA ALA A 2 -70.92 -5.42 4.96
C ALA A 2 -69.69 -4.59 4.54
N LEU A 3 -68.50 -4.95 5.00
CA LEU A 3 -67.23 -4.32 4.64
C LEU A 3 -66.65 -4.96 3.36
N PRO A 4 -66.01 -4.22 2.45
CA PRO A 4 -65.24 -4.81 1.37
C PRO A 4 -63.79 -5.11 1.81
N LEU A 5 -63.29 -6.27 1.39
CA LEU A 5 -61.92 -6.76 1.57
C LEU A 5 -60.93 -5.96 0.70
N LEU A 6 -59.81 -5.52 1.29
CA LEU A 6 -58.65 -4.99 0.57
C LEU A 6 -57.61 -6.11 0.41
N ALA A 7 -57.35 -6.49 -0.84
CA ALA A 7 -56.33 -7.46 -1.22
C ALA A 7 -54.93 -6.84 -1.08
N ALA A 8 -54.03 -7.52 -0.36
CA ALA A 8 -52.62 -7.19 -0.31
C ALA A 8 -51.92 -7.67 -1.59
N GLY A 9 -51.46 -6.75 -2.43
CA GLY A 9 -50.54 -7.04 -3.53
C GLY A 9 -49.10 -7.04 -3.03
N THR A 10 -48.41 -8.18 -3.15
CA THR A 10 -46.97 -8.30 -2.92
C THR A 10 -46.22 -7.81 -4.16
N ALA A 11 -45.57 -6.65 -4.06
CA ALA A 11 -44.60 -6.22 -5.07
C ALA A 11 -43.33 -7.08 -4.97
N PRO A 12 -42.75 -7.53 -6.10
CA PRO A 12 -41.50 -8.26 -6.07
C PRO A 12 -40.37 -7.32 -5.63
N ALA A 13 -39.63 -7.73 -4.59
CA ALA A 13 -38.37 -7.11 -4.21
C ALA A 13 -37.41 -7.25 -5.39
N SER A 14 -37.24 -6.17 -6.15
CA SER A 14 -36.21 -6.09 -7.18
C SER A 14 -34.88 -6.02 -6.44
N ALA A 15 -34.08 -7.08 -6.53
CA ALA A 15 -32.69 -7.05 -6.10
C ALA A 15 -32.00 -5.95 -6.91
N ALA A 16 -31.64 -4.85 -6.24
CA ALA A 16 -30.82 -3.82 -6.84
C ALA A 16 -29.49 -4.48 -7.20
N THR A 17 -29.25 -4.69 -8.49
CA THR A 17 -27.91 -4.94 -9.03
C THR A 17 -27.03 -3.81 -8.55
N SER A 18 -26.13 -4.11 -7.60
CA SER A 18 -25.11 -3.18 -7.13
C SER A 18 -24.33 -2.72 -8.36
N ALA A 19 -24.47 -1.44 -8.73
CA ALA A 19 -23.60 -0.87 -9.73
C ALA A 19 -22.17 -1.08 -9.25
N ALA A 20 -21.34 -1.72 -10.08
CA ALA A 20 -19.92 -1.86 -9.78
C ALA A 20 -19.38 -0.47 -9.45
N ALA A 21 -18.79 -0.35 -8.27
CA ALA A 21 -18.08 0.85 -7.85
C ALA A 21 -17.11 1.26 -8.98
N PRO A 22 -17.01 2.56 -9.32
CA PRO A 22 -15.96 3.02 -10.21
C PRO A 22 -14.60 2.54 -9.66
N ASP A 23 -13.82 1.88 -10.50
CA ASP A 23 -12.46 1.47 -10.16
C ASP A 23 -11.64 2.74 -9.94
N THR A 24 -11.19 2.96 -8.71
CA THR A 24 -10.34 4.10 -8.35
C THR A 24 -8.91 3.92 -8.85
N GLY A 25 -8.56 2.73 -9.36
CA GLY A 25 -7.20 2.39 -9.77
C GLY A 25 -6.23 2.24 -8.60
N ILE A 26 -6.71 2.31 -7.34
CA ILE A 26 -5.89 2.02 -6.16
C ILE A 26 -5.60 0.52 -6.14
N THR A 27 -4.31 0.16 -6.07
CA THR A 27 -3.87 -1.23 -6.03
C THR A 27 -3.08 -1.52 -4.77
N VAL A 28 -3.19 -2.76 -4.28
CA VAL A 28 -2.42 -3.25 -3.14
C VAL A 28 -1.57 -4.45 -3.54
N GLU A 29 -0.38 -4.56 -2.95
CA GLU A 29 0.57 -5.62 -3.21
C GLU A 29 1.13 -6.17 -1.89
N GLY A 30 1.43 -7.47 -1.85
CA GLY A 30 2.09 -8.10 -0.73
C GLY A 30 3.43 -8.66 -1.15
N ARG A 31 4.49 -8.36 -0.40
CA ARG A 31 5.84 -8.86 -0.68
C ARG A 31 6.42 -9.52 0.56
N TYR A 32 6.98 -10.70 0.37
CA TYR A 32 7.82 -11.35 1.38
C TYR A 32 9.26 -11.30 0.87
N ASN A 33 10.10 -10.49 1.51
CA ASN A 33 11.46 -10.25 1.05
C ASN A 33 12.43 -11.18 1.80
N THR A 34 13.32 -11.85 1.07
CA THR A 34 14.27 -12.81 1.66
C THR A 34 15.58 -12.18 2.14
N ALA A 35 15.72 -10.84 2.04
CA ALA A 35 16.68 -9.91 2.69
C ALA A 35 16.76 -8.59 1.89
N GLY A 36 17.26 -7.51 2.49
CA GLY A 36 17.65 -6.27 1.79
C GLY A 36 16.75 -5.05 2.04
N ALA A 37 16.77 -4.08 1.12
CA ALA A 37 16.11 -2.77 1.27
C ALA A 37 14.58 -2.86 1.53
N GLY A 38 13.93 -3.93 1.08
CA GLY A 38 12.50 -4.19 1.34
C GLY A 38 12.15 -4.58 2.79
N CYS A 39 13.15 -4.61 3.68
CA CYS A 39 12.98 -4.88 5.11
C CYS A 39 13.07 -3.64 5.99
N HIS A 40 12.99 -2.45 5.36
CA HIS A 40 12.88 -1.16 6.03
C HIS A 40 13.93 -0.94 7.13
N GLY A 41 15.17 -1.36 6.86
CA GLY A 41 16.31 -1.22 7.78
C GLY A 41 16.52 -2.37 8.77
N SER A 42 15.75 -3.45 8.68
CA SER A 42 16.01 -4.67 9.44
C SER A 42 17.01 -5.58 8.71
N ASP A 43 18.05 -6.02 9.44
CA ASP A 43 18.98 -7.07 9.00
C ASP A 43 18.33 -8.48 9.10
N ASP A 44 17.20 -8.60 9.80
CA ASP A 44 16.48 -9.86 10.00
C ASP A 44 15.50 -10.13 8.84
N ALA A 45 16.05 -10.72 7.78
CA ALA A 45 15.31 -11.14 6.61
C ALA A 45 14.27 -12.25 6.86
N ALA A 46 14.39 -12.97 7.98
CA ALA A 46 13.61 -14.19 8.24
C ALA A 46 12.10 -13.92 8.35
N GLY A 47 11.66 -12.69 8.63
CA GLY A 47 10.26 -12.33 8.78
C GLY A 47 9.80 -11.15 7.93
N CYS A 48 10.58 -10.76 6.93
CA CYS A 48 10.42 -9.48 6.28
C CYS A 48 9.22 -9.43 5.32
N LEU A 49 8.16 -8.76 5.74
CA LEU A 49 6.89 -8.63 5.02
C LEU A 49 6.63 -7.16 4.75
N SER A 50 6.16 -6.82 3.55
CA SER A 50 5.72 -5.46 3.25
C SER A 50 4.41 -5.46 2.47
N TRP A 51 3.61 -4.42 2.72
CA TRP A 51 2.32 -4.19 2.09
C TRP A 51 2.38 -2.89 1.30
N GLY A 52 2.36 -3.01 -0.02
CA GLY A 52 2.33 -1.89 -0.94
C GLY A 52 0.91 -1.37 -1.14
N VAL A 53 0.72 -0.06 -1.09
CA VAL A 53 -0.50 0.64 -1.51
C VAL A 53 -0.13 1.69 -2.53
N ARG A 54 -0.61 1.52 -3.77
CA ARG A 54 -0.41 2.46 -4.86
C ARG A 54 -1.68 3.27 -5.09
N VAL A 55 -1.54 4.58 -5.12
CA VAL A 55 -2.63 5.53 -5.27
C VAL A 55 -2.38 6.40 -6.51
N PRO A 56 -3.13 6.22 -7.61
CA PRO A 56 -2.95 6.99 -8.83
C PRO A 56 -3.51 8.41 -8.70
N SER A 57 -2.94 9.36 -9.43
CA SER A 57 -3.41 10.76 -9.47
C SER A 57 -4.85 10.94 -9.96
N ASP A 58 -5.39 9.93 -10.67
CA ASP A 58 -6.72 9.97 -11.27
C ASP A 58 -7.84 10.05 -10.22
N ILE A 59 -7.59 9.69 -8.96
CA ILE A 59 -8.56 9.82 -7.85
C ILE A 59 -8.80 11.27 -7.41
N ALA A 60 -7.84 12.15 -7.70
CA ALA A 60 -7.82 13.56 -7.30
C ALA A 60 -6.99 14.35 -8.32
N PRO A 61 -7.46 14.47 -9.58
CA PRO A 61 -6.69 15.11 -10.63
C PRO A 61 -6.33 16.55 -10.25
N ASN A 62 -5.05 16.90 -10.34
CA ASN A 62 -4.52 18.25 -10.09
C ASN A 62 -4.95 18.85 -8.75
N SER A 63 -5.14 18.00 -7.73
CA SER A 63 -5.56 18.41 -6.40
C SER A 63 -4.87 17.57 -5.32
N SER A 64 -4.98 18.03 -4.08
CA SER A 64 -4.56 17.25 -2.92
C SER A 64 -5.70 16.39 -2.41
N THR A 65 -5.36 15.23 -1.86
CA THR A 65 -6.32 14.33 -1.21
C THR A 65 -5.67 13.63 -0.02
N ASN A 66 -6.46 13.39 1.01
CA ASN A 66 -6.07 12.55 2.14
C ASN A 66 -6.48 11.12 1.85
N ILE A 67 -5.55 10.20 2.03
CA ILE A 67 -5.75 8.76 1.96
C ILE A 67 -5.68 8.22 3.38
N THR A 68 -6.75 7.58 3.84
CA THR A 68 -6.74 6.89 5.12
C THR A 68 -6.74 5.38 4.88
N ILE A 69 -5.78 4.69 5.49
CA ILE A 69 -5.59 3.25 5.47
C ILE A 69 -5.81 2.74 6.89
N GLU A 70 -6.77 1.84 7.04
CA GLU A 70 -7.06 1.14 8.29
C GLU A 70 -6.89 -0.35 8.06
N ALA A 71 -6.00 -0.99 8.82
CA ALA A 71 -5.72 -2.41 8.66
C ALA A 71 -5.22 -3.08 9.94
N ASP A 72 -5.86 -4.20 10.26
CA ASP A 72 -5.40 -5.08 11.33
C ASP A 72 -4.39 -6.10 10.79
N SER A 73 -3.41 -6.44 11.62
CA SER A 73 -2.56 -7.58 11.37
C SER A 73 -3.30 -8.89 11.65
N VAL A 74 -2.77 -10.02 11.20
CA VAL A 74 -3.41 -11.32 11.39
C VAL A 74 -2.76 -12.05 12.57
N PRO A 75 -3.48 -12.26 13.68
CA PRO A 75 -2.91 -12.86 14.89
C PRO A 75 -2.20 -14.17 14.61
N GLY A 76 -0.96 -14.28 15.10
CA GLY A 76 -0.10 -15.45 14.91
C GLY A 76 0.49 -15.63 13.52
N GLN A 77 0.16 -14.77 12.55
CA GLN A 77 0.75 -14.81 11.21
C GLN A 77 1.77 -13.70 10.98
N TRP A 78 1.39 -12.46 11.27
CA TRP A 78 2.26 -11.30 11.10
C TRP A 78 1.79 -10.13 11.96
N THR A 79 2.68 -9.18 12.24
CA THR A 79 2.42 -7.95 12.99
C THR A 79 2.95 -6.73 12.23
N TRP A 80 2.37 -5.56 12.46
CA TRP A 80 2.96 -4.32 11.96
C TRP A 80 4.31 -4.05 12.62
N THR A 81 5.23 -3.45 11.87
CA THR A 81 6.52 -3.02 12.40
C THR A 81 6.41 -1.55 12.81
N CYS A 82 6.21 -1.30 14.10
CA CYS A 82 6.08 0.05 14.68
C CYS A 82 7.38 0.41 15.42
N PRO A 83 8.26 1.26 14.85
CA PRO A 83 9.60 1.48 15.40
C PRO A 83 9.63 2.29 16.70
N THR A 84 8.54 3.00 17.01
CA THR A 84 8.44 3.86 18.20
C THR A 84 7.40 3.29 19.18
N PRO A 85 7.64 3.41 20.50
CA PRO A 85 6.68 2.96 21.50
C PRO A 85 5.38 3.78 21.51
N ASP A 86 5.44 5.02 21.03
CA ASP A 86 4.29 5.93 20.96
C ASP A 86 3.35 5.62 19.77
N GLY A 87 3.76 4.72 18.86
CA GLY A 87 2.96 4.31 17.71
C GLY A 87 2.81 5.40 16.64
N ASP A 88 3.67 6.43 16.66
CA ASP A 88 3.65 7.58 15.75
C ASP A 88 4.47 7.35 14.46
N LYS A 89 4.98 6.12 14.28
CA LYS A 89 5.73 5.69 13.09
C LYS A 89 5.38 4.25 12.74
N VAL A 90 5.28 3.97 11.44
CA VAL A 90 5.33 2.62 10.88
C VAL A 90 6.64 2.50 10.09
N ALA A 91 7.30 1.35 10.16
CA ALA A 91 8.42 1.08 9.27
C ALA A 91 7.92 1.08 7.83
N GLY A 92 8.67 1.64 6.89
CA GLY A 92 8.17 1.80 5.55
C GLY A 92 8.66 3.04 4.85
N THR A 93 8.23 3.20 3.60
CA THR A 93 8.53 4.38 2.78
C THR A 93 7.28 4.90 2.09
N SER A 94 7.26 6.20 1.83
CA SER A 94 6.40 6.82 0.83
C SER A 94 7.28 7.24 -0.34
N ALA A 95 6.82 7.00 -1.55
CA ALA A 95 7.51 7.40 -2.77
C ALA A 95 6.53 7.99 -3.78
N PHE A 96 6.93 9.07 -4.44
CA PHE A 96 6.12 9.73 -5.46
C PHE A 96 6.73 9.51 -6.83
N TYR A 97 5.93 9.05 -7.79
CA TYR A 97 6.38 8.70 -9.12
C TYR A 97 5.63 9.48 -10.19
N ILE A 98 6.32 9.75 -11.29
CA ILE A 98 5.74 10.27 -12.53
C ILE A 98 5.95 9.30 -13.67
N LYS A 99 4.93 9.14 -14.53
CA LYS A 99 5.10 8.43 -15.79
C LYS A 99 5.92 9.30 -16.75
N LYS A 100 6.96 8.71 -17.35
CA LYS A 100 7.81 9.35 -18.37
C LYS A 100 7.43 8.78 -19.73
N GLY A 101 6.50 9.42 -20.45
CA GLY A 101 6.12 8.97 -21.81
C GLY A 101 5.61 7.53 -21.90
N GLU A 102 5.36 7.07 -23.13
CA GLU A 102 4.94 5.70 -23.40
C GLU A 102 6.18 4.79 -23.48
N GLY A 103 6.22 3.73 -22.67
CA GLY A 103 7.29 2.72 -22.70
C GLY A 103 8.53 3.02 -21.83
N GLU A 104 8.67 4.20 -21.24
CA GLU A 104 9.73 4.45 -20.25
C GLU A 104 9.27 4.09 -18.83
N PRO A 105 10.18 3.59 -17.98
CA PRO A 105 9.84 3.33 -16.59
C PRO A 105 9.44 4.62 -15.85
N PRO A 106 8.48 4.54 -14.90
CA PRO A 106 8.17 5.67 -14.05
C PRO A 106 9.40 6.19 -13.32
N ALA A 107 9.50 7.51 -13.18
CA ALA A 107 10.57 8.11 -12.41
C ALA A 107 10.13 8.48 -11.01
N LYS A 108 10.91 8.03 -10.04
CA LYS A 108 10.79 8.44 -8.65
C LYS A 108 11.25 9.89 -8.51
N LEU A 109 10.37 10.75 -8.03
CA LEU A 109 10.65 12.16 -7.76
C LEU A 109 11.07 12.41 -6.32
N ALA A 110 10.48 11.67 -5.39
CA ALA A 110 10.74 11.80 -3.97
C ALA A 110 10.54 10.46 -3.29
N GLU A 111 11.25 10.28 -2.18
CA GLU A 111 11.07 9.18 -1.25
C GLU A 111 11.29 9.70 0.18
N SER A 112 10.52 9.19 1.13
CA SER A 112 10.62 9.56 2.54
C SER A 112 10.15 8.42 3.44
N ASP A 113 10.57 8.43 4.69
CA ASP A 113 10.03 7.54 5.73
C ASP A 113 8.53 7.79 5.97
N LEU A 114 7.86 6.85 6.66
CA LEU A 114 6.47 7.01 7.09
C LEU A 114 6.36 7.48 8.55
N ASN A 115 6.64 8.76 8.78
CA ASN A 115 6.39 9.43 10.06
C ASN A 115 5.99 10.90 9.86
N PHE A 116 5.55 11.56 10.92
CA PHE A 116 5.00 12.92 10.86
C PHE A 116 5.97 14.00 10.34
N PHE A 117 7.28 13.80 10.52
CA PHE A 117 8.31 14.77 10.12
C PHE A 117 8.94 14.46 8.77
N ALA A 118 8.63 13.29 8.21
CA ALA A 118 9.15 12.80 6.94
C ALA A 118 8.25 13.25 5.77
N GLY A 119 8.30 14.54 5.45
CA GLY A 119 7.65 15.07 4.25
C GLY A 119 8.28 14.49 2.98
N LEU A 120 7.45 14.33 1.94
CA LEU A 120 7.85 13.78 0.65
C LEU A 120 8.29 14.90 -0.30
N TYR A 121 9.47 15.44 -0.04
CA TYR A 121 10.01 16.60 -0.75
C TYR A 121 10.69 16.20 -2.07
N TYR A 122 10.35 16.88 -3.18
CA TYR A 122 10.85 16.54 -4.52
C TYR A 122 11.79 17.59 -5.12
N ASN A 123 12.05 18.69 -4.42
CA ASN A 123 13.01 19.70 -4.88
C ASN A 123 13.74 20.38 -3.70
N HIS A 124 14.77 21.15 -4.04
CA HIS A 124 15.62 21.85 -3.08
C HIS A 124 14.93 23.07 -2.43
N HIS A 125 13.75 23.47 -2.91
CA HIS A 125 12.95 24.55 -2.34
C HIS A 125 12.05 24.06 -1.19
N GLY A 126 11.97 22.74 -0.97
CA GLY A 126 11.12 22.14 0.06
C GLY A 126 9.67 21.97 -0.39
N ASP A 127 9.39 21.94 -1.70
CA ASP A 127 8.06 21.59 -2.18
C ASP A 127 7.77 20.13 -1.90
N SER A 128 6.61 19.87 -1.31
CA SER A 128 6.19 18.54 -0.88
C SER A 128 5.14 17.95 -1.82
N ALA A 129 5.34 16.70 -2.21
CA ALA A 129 4.34 15.87 -2.88
C ALA A 129 3.38 15.21 -1.87
N GLY A 130 3.69 15.24 -0.57
CA GLY A 130 2.82 14.66 0.45
C GLY A 130 3.47 14.52 1.83
N SER A 131 2.66 14.18 2.83
CA SER A 131 3.13 13.91 4.18
C SER A 131 2.11 13.10 4.98
N VAL A 132 2.59 12.42 6.02
CA VAL A 132 1.72 11.83 7.04
C VAL A 132 0.97 12.95 7.78
N LYS A 133 -0.34 12.77 7.99
CA LYS A 133 -1.20 13.69 8.78
C LYS A 133 -1.64 13.10 10.10
N ALA A 134 -1.82 11.79 10.14
CA ALA A 134 -2.09 11.05 11.36
C ALA A 134 -1.56 9.63 11.19
N ILE A 135 -1.07 9.05 12.27
CA ILE A 135 -0.65 7.66 12.29
C ILE A 135 -0.83 7.09 13.69
N THR A 136 -1.30 5.87 13.77
CA THR A 136 -1.33 5.05 14.97
C THR A 136 -0.93 3.65 14.57
N CYS A 137 0.20 3.19 15.08
CA CYS A 137 0.77 1.89 14.78
C CYS A 137 0.92 1.09 16.08
N THR A 138 0.26 -0.05 16.16
CA THR A 138 0.54 -1.13 17.11
C THR A 138 0.84 -2.41 16.32
N PRO A 139 1.47 -3.43 16.92
CA PRO A 139 1.68 -4.71 16.26
C PRO A 139 0.39 -5.32 15.65
N GLU A 140 -0.77 -5.03 16.26
CA GLU A 140 -2.09 -5.53 15.88
C GLU A 140 -2.84 -4.63 14.88
N HIS A 141 -2.60 -3.31 14.88
CA HIS A 141 -3.43 -2.37 14.16
C HIS A 141 -2.63 -1.19 13.58
N LEU A 142 -2.95 -0.80 12.35
CA LEU A 142 -2.44 0.38 11.70
C LEU A 142 -3.59 1.27 11.23
N SER A 143 -3.57 2.51 11.69
CA SER A 143 -4.29 3.64 11.12
C SER A 143 -3.27 4.62 10.55
N LEU A 144 -3.35 4.91 9.25
CA LEU A 144 -2.47 5.88 8.58
C LEU A 144 -3.32 6.83 7.74
N THR A 145 -3.23 8.13 8.01
CA THR A 145 -3.73 9.17 7.12
C THR A 145 -2.56 9.90 6.47
N TYR A 146 -2.52 9.87 5.15
CA TYR A 146 -1.48 10.47 4.32
C TYR A 146 -2.09 11.50 3.37
N GLU A 147 -1.58 12.74 3.37
CA GLU A 147 -1.94 13.73 2.36
C GLU A 147 -0.99 13.62 1.18
N VAL A 148 -1.53 13.54 -0.02
CA VAL A 148 -0.77 13.60 -1.26
C VAL A 148 -1.25 14.77 -2.10
N ASN A 149 -0.31 15.49 -2.71
CA ASN A 149 -0.54 16.62 -3.60
C ASN A 149 -0.23 16.22 -5.05
N PHE A 150 -1.25 15.80 -5.81
CA PHE A 150 -1.07 15.45 -7.22
C PHE A 150 -0.93 16.68 -8.13
N ASN A 151 -1.18 17.89 -7.62
CA ASN A 151 -0.89 19.14 -8.36
C ASN A 151 0.62 19.45 -8.42
N ALA A 152 1.47 18.73 -7.67
CA ALA A 152 2.93 18.88 -7.74
C ALA A 152 3.48 18.67 -9.16
N VAL A 153 2.79 17.91 -10.00
CA VAL A 153 3.11 17.66 -11.42
C VAL A 153 1.86 17.73 -12.28
N TRP A 154 1.22 18.90 -12.30
CA TRP A 154 -0.08 19.20 -12.92
C TRP A 154 -0.28 18.69 -14.37
N ASP A 155 0.79 18.44 -15.12
CA ASP A 155 0.75 17.97 -16.52
C ASP A 155 1.10 16.47 -16.70
N LYS A 156 1.37 15.73 -15.62
CA LYS A 156 1.84 14.34 -15.68
C LYS A 156 0.96 13.40 -14.88
N SER A 157 0.72 12.21 -15.45
CA SER A 157 0.20 11.08 -14.68
C SER A 157 1.22 10.68 -13.63
N SER A 158 0.76 10.62 -12.38
CA SER A 158 1.60 10.33 -11.21
C SER A 158 0.91 9.33 -10.29
N TYR A 159 1.66 8.81 -9.34
CA TYR A 159 1.11 7.98 -8.27
C TYR A 159 1.97 8.08 -7.01
N LEU A 160 1.32 7.91 -5.88
CA LEU A 160 1.95 7.67 -4.59
C LEU A 160 2.05 6.16 -4.38
N ASP A 161 3.23 5.69 -4.00
CA ASP A 161 3.43 4.35 -3.45
C ASP A 161 3.74 4.46 -1.96
N LEU A 162 2.97 3.76 -1.15
CA LEU A 162 3.24 3.53 0.26
C LEU A 162 3.69 2.08 0.42
N ASP A 163 4.86 1.84 0.99
CA ASP A 163 5.37 0.51 1.31
C ASP A 163 5.40 0.37 2.82
N LEU A 164 4.45 -0.38 3.37
CA LEU A 164 4.18 -0.51 4.80
C LEU A 164 4.84 -1.76 5.36
N GLY A 165 5.72 -1.60 6.35
CA GLY A 165 6.51 -2.67 6.94
C GLY A 165 5.74 -3.51 7.95
N ALA A 166 5.87 -4.82 7.81
CA ALA A 166 5.33 -5.82 8.71
C ALA A 166 6.37 -6.92 8.98
N THR A 167 6.09 -7.74 9.98
CA THR A 167 6.95 -8.86 10.37
C THR A 167 6.13 -10.12 10.49
N ALA A 168 6.51 -11.16 9.76
CA ALA A 168 5.93 -12.48 9.87
C ALA A 168 6.29 -13.14 11.20
N VAL A 169 5.29 -13.66 11.91
CA VAL A 169 5.45 -14.36 13.18
C VAL A 169 5.77 -15.82 12.91
N ALA A 170 6.89 -16.30 13.49
CA ALA A 170 7.36 -17.68 13.39
C ALA A 170 7.21 -18.29 11.96
N PRO A 171 7.82 -17.69 10.93
CA PRO A 171 7.53 -17.98 9.53
C PRO A 171 7.95 -19.39 9.07
N GLY A 172 8.81 -20.08 9.82
CA GLY A 172 9.18 -21.48 9.57
C GLY A 172 9.93 -21.73 8.26
N ALA A 173 10.25 -22.99 7.97
CA ALA A 173 10.95 -23.38 6.74
C ALA A 173 10.00 -23.51 5.53
N ASP A 174 8.74 -23.86 5.76
CA ASP A 174 7.79 -24.17 4.69
C ASP A 174 7.26 -22.92 3.97
N ALA A 175 6.65 -23.14 2.81
CA ALA A 175 5.95 -22.10 2.07
C ALA A 175 4.73 -21.62 2.87
N ARG A 176 4.47 -20.31 2.85
CA ARG A 176 3.34 -19.69 3.55
C ARG A 176 2.76 -18.54 2.76
N SER A 177 1.47 -18.33 2.90
CA SER A 177 0.75 -17.19 2.35
C SER A 177 0.33 -16.27 3.49
N TYR A 178 0.56 -14.98 3.32
CA TYR A 178 0.05 -13.93 4.20
C TYR A 178 -0.99 -13.11 3.42
N SER A 179 -2.03 -12.63 4.11
CA SER A 179 -3.07 -11.80 3.50
C SER A 179 -3.13 -10.42 4.15
N PHE A 180 -3.47 -9.42 3.35
CA PHE A 180 -3.70 -8.04 3.75
C PHE A 180 -4.98 -7.54 3.12
N SER A 181 -5.89 -7.02 3.94
CA SER A 181 -7.20 -6.53 3.50
C SER A 181 -7.51 -5.18 4.15
N PRO A 182 -6.86 -4.10 3.70
CA PRO A 182 -7.06 -2.78 4.28
C PRO A 182 -8.44 -2.23 3.96
N THR A 183 -8.91 -1.32 4.80
CA THR A 183 -9.95 -0.35 4.45
C THR A 183 -9.25 0.91 3.99
N ILE A 184 -9.53 1.37 2.77
CA ILE A 184 -8.96 2.58 2.21
C ILE A 184 -10.08 3.58 1.92
N THR A 185 -9.93 4.80 2.41
CA THR A 185 -10.82 5.92 2.08
C THR A 185 -10.01 7.09 1.55
N THR A 186 -10.67 7.95 0.78
CA THR A 186 -10.05 9.17 0.25
C THR A 186 -10.93 10.37 0.59
N SER A 187 -10.35 11.55 0.81
CA SER A 187 -11.16 12.74 1.09
C SER A 187 -11.93 13.26 -0.13
N THR A 188 -11.46 12.95 -1.34
CA THR A 188 -12.06 13.40 -2.61
C THR A 188 -13.15 12.46 -3.12
N ALA A 189 -13.04 11.16 -2.86
CA ALA A 189 -14.07 10.19 -3.21
C ALA A 189 -14.69 9.60 -1.95
N SER A 190 -16.00 9.78 -1.76
CA SER A 190 -16.80 9.22 -0.65
C SER A 190 -16.95 7.69 -0.69
N GLN A 191 -16.02 6.99 -1.34
CA GLN A 191 -16.01 5.55 -1.50
C GLN A 191 -15.07 4.91 -0.48
N VAL A 192 -15.51 3.78 0.06
CA VAL A 192 -14.70 2.92 0.91
C VAL A 192 -14.24 1.73 0.08
N LEU A 193 -12.93 1.55 -0.05
CA LEU A 193 -12.31 0.47 -0.78
C LEU A 193 -11.81 -0.59 0.20
N ARG A 194 -11.96 -1.86 -0.20
CA ARG A 194 -11.50 -3.02 0.59
C ARG A 194 -10.76 -4.02 -0.30
N PRO A 195 -9.63 -3.62 -0.89
CA PRO A 195 -8.87 -4.52 -1.74
C PRO A 195 -8.18 -5.59 -0.89
N THR A 196 -7.64 -6.63 -1.53
CA THR A 196 -6.88 -7.68 -0.86
C THR A 196 -5.57 -7.94 -1.59
N ALA A 197 -4.48 -8.02 -0.84
CA ALA A 197 -3.19 -8.50 -1.30
C ALA A 197 -2.82 -9.80 -0.62
N THR A 198 -1.96 -10.57 -1.29
CA THR A 198 -1.29 -11.72 -0.66
C THR A 198 0.21 -11.62 -0.87
N ALA A 199 0.98 -12.00 0.14
CA ALA A 199 2.42 -12.17 0.06
C ALA A 199 2.75 -13.65 0.19
N GLN A 200 3.59 -14.17 -0.71
CA GLN A 200 4.00 -15.57 -0.70
C GLN A 200 5.42 -15.70 -0.18
N LYS A 201 5.59 -16.36 0.96
CA LYS A 201 6.87 -16.86 1.42
C LYS A 201 7.15 -18.19 0.73
N PRO A 202 8.25 -18.32 -0.03
CA PRO A 202 8.68 -19.60 -0.57
C PRO A 202 9.18 -20.54 0.55
N ALA A 203 9.15 -21.84 0.29
CA ALA A 203 9.83 -22.81 1.15
C ALA A 203 11.35 -22.58 1.07
N ALA A 204 12.06 -22.75 2.19
CA ALA A 204 13.53 -22.61 2.24
C ALA A 204 14.26 -23.62 1.32
N SER A 205 13.60 -24.74 0.98
CA SER A 205 14.07 -25.74 0.03
C SER A 205 13.81 -25.38 -1.44
N ALA A 206 13.15 -24.26 -1.72
CA ALA A 206 12.93 -23.81 -3.09
C ALA A 206 14.29 -23.51 -3.74
N THR A 207 14.50 -24.03 -4.96
CA THR A 207 15.72 -23.76 -5.73
C THR A 207 15.80 -22.28 -6.07
N HIS A 208 16.73 -21.57 -5.43
CA HIS A 208 17.09 -20.21 -5.83
C HIS A 208 18.01 -20.28 -7.07
N ALA A 209 17.69 -19.51 -8.10
CA ALA A 209 18.56 -19.39 -9.27
C ALA A 209 19.91 -18.81 -8.83
N THR A 210 20.97 -19.62 -8.91
CA THR A 210 22.32 -19.16 -8.60
C THR A 210 22.80 -18.34 -9.79
N VAL A 211 22.91 -17.02 -9.63
CA VAL A 211 23.54 -16.16 -10.64
C VAL A 211 25.06 -16.31 -10.51
N THR A 212 25.68 -17.09 -11.39
CA THR A 212 27.14 -17.14 -11.50
C THR A 212 27.60 -15.89 -12.25
N THR A 213 28.20 -14.94 -11.55
CA THR A 213 28.91 -13.83 -12.19
C THR A 213 30.29 -14.33 -12.60
N GLU A 214 30.50 -14.58 -13.89
CA GLU A 214 31.85 -14.80 -14.41
C GLU A 214 32.64 -13.49 -14.33
N ALA A 215 33.81 -13.54 -13.69
CA ALA A 215 34.72 -12.41 -13.61
C ALA A 215 35.27 -12.10 -15.02
N VAL A 216 34.91 -10.96 -15.59
CA VAL A 216 35.52 -10.44 -16.81
C VAL A 216 36.98 -10.12 -16.50
N LYS A 217 37.92 -10.89 -17.07
CA LYS A 217 39.33 -10.50 -17.10
C LYS A 217 39.48 -9.31 -18.04
N VAL A 218 39.87 -8.17 -17.49
CA VAL A 218 40.34 -7.03 -18.28
C VAL A 218 41.80 -7.32 -18.63
N ASP A 219 42.05 -7.83 -19.84
CA ASP A 219 43.40 -7.86 -20.38
C ASP A 219 43.78 -6.45 -20.82
N GLY A 220 44.88 -5.96 -20.25
CA GLY A 220 45.35 -4.59 -20.44
C GLY A 220 45.79 -4.28 -21.88
N ALA A 221 45.66 -3.00 -22.22
CA ALA A 221 46.36 -2.34 -23.32
C ALA A 221 46.76 -0.93 -22.86
#